data_AF-A0A208XUG4-F1
#
_entry.id   AF-A0A208XUG4-F1
#
_cell.length_a   1.000
_cell.length_b   1.000
_cell.length_c   1.000
_cell.angle_alpha   90.00
_cell.angle_beta   90.00
_cell.angle_gamma   90.00
#
_symmetry.space_group_name_H-M   'P 1'
#
loop_
_entity.id
_entity.type
_entity.pdbx_description
1 polymer ?
#
loop_
_entity_poly.entity_id
_entity_poly.type
_entity_poly.pdbx_seq_one_letter_code
_entity_poly.pdbx_strand_id
1 'polypeptide(L)'
;MTKRTRRTHSAAFKAKVALAAVKGDRTLAELAQQFDVHPNQITEWKRQLQEKAADVFGSAGQSNNEPPADLKVLHAKIGQLTLENGFFRKRAHQGGIAERKAMIDRTHALPVSRQAKLVGIARSSVYYQARPVNDRDLMLMRRIDELHLEFPFAGARMLARLLRRDGHEVGRRHVGTLMKRMGVKALYCKPNTSRRNVQHKVWPYLLRDMRINRANQVWALDTTYIPMARGFVYLTAVVDWASRKVLAHRVAITLEAVHAVDALEEAFTRYGLPDIVNTDQGSQFTASAFTEAVQSRGIRLSMDGKGSWRDNVFVERVWRSIKYEEVYLKAYESVSQARQSIGAYIQLYNQRRPHSSLADQTPDEAYFAMLPAIKTAA
;
A
#
# COMPACT_ATOMS: atom_id res chain seq x y z
N MET A 1 -20.46 15.97 -44.38
CA MET A 1 -21.95 16.05 -44.46
C MET A 1 -22.39 17.48 -44.20
N THR A 2 -22.62 18.24 -45.27
CA THR A 2 -23.14 19.62 -45.21
C THR A 2 -24.59 19.60 -44.70
N LYS A 3 -24.85 20.24 -43.56
CA LYS A 3 -26.20 20.37 -42.98
C LYS A 3 -27.09 21.12 -43.97
N ARG A 4 -28.10 20.43 -44.52
CA ARG A 4 -29.14 21.02 -45.39
C ARG A 4 -29.84 22.16 -44.63
N THR A 5 -29.75 23.39 -45.14
CA THR A 5 -30.44 24.56 -44.60
C THR A 5 -31.96 24.30 -44.61
N ARG A 6 -32.62 24.43 -43.46
CA ARG A 6 -34.07 24.26 -43.33
C ARG A 6 -34.78 25.30 -44.22
N ARG A 7 -35.58 24.85 -45.18
CA ARG A 7 -36.44 25.73 -45.98
C ARG A 7 -37.43 26.46 -45.06
N THR A 8 -37.34 27.77 -44.99
CA THR A 8 -38.26 28.63 -44.24
C THR A 8 -39.40 29.08 -45.16
N HIS A 9 -40.62 28.63 -44.88
CA HIS A 9 -41.82 29.04 -45.63
C HIS A 9 -42.45 30.30 -45.02
N SER A 10 -42.93 31.20 -45.86
CA SER A 10 -43.63 32.42 -45.43
C SER A 10 -44.97 32.10 -44.74
N ALA A 11 -45.43 33.00 -43.86
CA ALA A 11 -46.68 32.81 -43.13
C ALA A 11 -47.89 32.64 -44.06
N ALA A 12 -47.95 33.43 -45.14
CA ALA A 12 -49.00 33.33 -46.15
C ALA A 12 -49.01 31.97 -46.87
N PHE A 13 -47.83 31.42 -47.17
CA PHE A 13 -47.72 30.09 -47.80
C PHE A 13 -48.21 29.00 -46.86
N LYS A 14 -47.81 29.04 -45.57
CA LYS A 14 -48.28 28.07 -44.56
C LYS A 14 -49.80 28.11 -44.38
N ALA A 15 -50.39 29.31 -44.32
CA ALA A 15 -51.84 29.48 -44.22
C ALA A 15 -52.58 28.90 -45.43
N LYS A 16 -52.08 29.13 -46.65
CA LYS A 16 -52.65 28.58 -47.88
C LYS A 16 -52.65 27.04 -47.89
N VAL A 17 -51.53 26.43 -47.50
CA VAL A 17 -51.41 24.96 -47.43
C VAL A 17 -52.29 24.37 -46.31
N ALA A 18 -52.36 25.04 -45.15
CA ALA A 18 -53.24 24.63 -44.05
C ALA A 18 -54.72 24.68 -44.44
N LEU A 19 -55.17 25.75 -45.11
CA LEU A 19 -56.55 25.87 -45.61
C LEU A 19 -56.91 24.77 -46.61
N ALA A 20 -56.02 24.46 -47.56
CA ALA A 20 -56.22 23.36 -48.50
C ALA A 20 -56.35 22.00 -47.78
N ALA A 21 -55.59 21.79 -46.70
CA ALA A 21 -55.66 20.58 -45.88
C ALA A 21 -56.89 20.53 -44.96
N VAL A 22 -57.48 21.68 -44.58
CA VAL A 22 -58.76 21.76 -43.85
C VAL A 22 -59.93 21.44 -44.77
N LYS A 23 -59.89 21.90 -46.03
CA LYS A 23 -60.98 21.71 -47.00
C LYS A 23 -61.28 20.25 -47.31
N GLY A 24 -60.26 19.38 -47.30
CA GLY A 24 -60.43 17.92 -47.34
C GLY A 24 -60.64 17.30 -48.72
N ASP A 25 -60.61 18.10 -49.80
CA ASP A 25 -60.84 17.64 -51.18
C ASP A 25 -59.73 16.73 -51.75
N ARG A 26 -58.57 16.62 -51.09
CA ARG A 26 -57.38 15.86 -51.54
C ARG A 26 -56.67 15.18 -50.37
N THR A 27 -55.99 14.08 -50.65
CA THR A 27 -55.21 13.35 -49.65
C THR A 27 -53.93 14.10 -49.25
N LEU A 28 -53.38 13.79 -48.06
CA LEU A 28 -52.15 14.43 -47.56
C LEU A 28 -50.93 14.18 -48.48
N ALA A 29 -50.89 13.03 -49.16
CA ALA A 29 -49.82 12.71 -50.11
C ALA A 29 -49.89 13.59 -51.37
N GLU A 30 -51.09 13.81 -51.90
CA GLU A 30 -51.32 14.69 -53.05
C GLU A 30 -50.99 16.16 -52.72
N LEU A 31 -51.37 16.63 -51.52
CA LEU A 31 -51.03 17.98 -51.05
C LEU A 31 -49.52 18.14 -50.82
N ALA A 32 -48.85 17.13 -50.29
CA ALA A 32 -47.40 17.13 -50.11
C ALA A 32 -46.65 17.26 -51.45
N GLN A 33 -47.12 16.53 -52.48
CA GLN A 33 -46.55 16.61 -53.82
C GLN A 33 -46.87 17.95 -54.51
N GLN A 34 -48.10 18.44 -54.37
CA GLN A 34 -48.52 19.69 -55.01
C GLN A 34 -47.78 20.92 -54.48
N PHE A 35 -47.53 20.96 -53.17
CA PHE A 35 -46.91 22.13 -52.52
C PHE A 35 -45.41 21.95 -52.22
N ASP A 36 -44.82 20.79 -52.59
CA ASP A 36 -43.42 20.41 -52.28
C ASP A 36 -43.09 20.56 -50.78
N VAL A 37 -43.98 20.04 -49.92
CA VAL A 37 -43.86 20.12 -48.45
C VAL A 37 -44.05 18.75 -47.83
N HIS A 38 -43.33 18.46 -46.75
CA HIS A 38 -43.43 17.17 -46.07
C HIS A 38 -44.82 17.02 -45.40
N PRO A 39 -45.48 15.84 -45.46
CA PRO A 39 -46.82 15.63 -44.88
C PRO A 39 -46.97 16.07 -43.42
N ASN A 40 -45.96 15.80 -42.58
CA ASN A 40 -45.94 16.22 -41.18
C ASN A 40 -46.01 17.74 -40.96
N GLN A 41 -45.49 18.55 -41.90
CA GLN A 41 -45.59 20.00 -41.82
C GLN A 41 -47.01 20.48 -42.16
N ILE A 42 -47.68 19.78 -43.09
CA ILE A 42 -49.06 20.08 -43.47
C ILE A 42 -50.01 19.78 -42.31
N THR A 43 -49.86 18.65 -41.62
CA THR A 43 -50.64 18.33 -40.42
C THR A 43 -50.40 19.31 -39.28
N GLU A 44 -49.15 19.71 -39.05
CA GLU A 44 -48.82 20.70 -38.01
C GLU A 44 -49.42 22.08 -38.34
N TRP A 45 -49.35 22.53 -39.59
CA TRP A 45 -49.93 23.83 -39.98
C TRP A 45 -51.46 23.79 -40.00
N LYS A 46 -52.08 22.67 -40.39
CA LYS A 46 -53.54 22.46 -40.26
C LYS A 46 -53.98 22.61 -38.80
N ARG A 47 -53.26 21.94 -37.88
CA ARG A 47 -53.53 21.99 -36.45
C ARG A 47 -53.34 23.40 -35.89
N GLN A 48 -52.23 24.06 -36.21
CA GLN A 48 -51.98 25.44 -35.78
C GLN A 48 -53.04 26.42 -36.28
N LEU A 49 -53.53 26.25 -37.52
CA LEU A 49 -54.62 27.06 -38.05
C LEU A 49 -55.93 26.79 -37.29
N GLN A 50 -56.27 25.54 -37.00
CA GLN A 50 -57.49 25.19 -36.27
C GLN A 50 -57.47 25.67 -34.80
N GLU A 51 -56.34 25.52 -34.11
CA GLU A 51 -56.18 25.92 -32.71
C GLU A 51 -56.09 27.44 -32.52
N LYS A 52 -55.42 28.15 -33.44
CA LYS A 52 -55.16 29.61 -33.31
C LYS A 52 -56.02 30.48 -34.21
N ALA A 53 -56.91 29.92 -35.04
CA ALA A 53 -57.84 30.74 -35.82
C ALA A 53 -58.75 31.58 -34.92
N ALA A 54 -59.11 31.09 -33.73
CA ALA A 54 -59.87 31.83 -32.75
C ALA A 54 -59.13 33.09 -32.26
N ASP A 55 -57.81 33.03 -32.10
CA ASP A 55 -56.98 34.16 -31.66
C ASP A 55 -56.84 35.26 -32.74
N VAL A 56 -57.07 34.93 -34.02
CA VAL A 56 -57.05 35.92 -35.12
C VAL A 56 -58.32 36.78 -35.12
N PHE A 57 -59.45 36.21 -34.68
CA PHE A 57 -60.73 36.92 -34.56
C PHE A 57 -61.03 37.38 -33.13
N GLY A 58 -60.26 36.93 -32.14
CA GLY A 58 -60.40 37.23 -30.72
C GLY A 58 -59.31 38.15 -30.18
N SER A 59 -59.67 39.43 -30.00
CA SER A 59 -59.03 40.41 -29.10
C SER A 59 -57.70 41.03 -29.51
N ALA A 60 -57.80 42.26 -30.04
CA ALA A 60 -56.73 43.24 -30.04
C ALA A 60 -56.40 43.70 -28.61
N GLY A 61 -55.11 43.72 -28.27
CA GLY A 61 -54.53 44.59 -27.24
C GLY A 61 -54.46 44.01 -25.83
N GLN A 62 -53.26 43.56 -25.43
CA GLN A 62 -52.56 43.98 -24.21
C GLN A 62 -51.20 43.28 -24.11
N SER A 63 -50.14 43.99 -24.50
CA SER A 63 -48.78 43.73 -24.04
C SER A 63 -48.50 44.68 -22.86
N ASN A 64 -48.61 44.19 -21.63
CA ASN A 64 -47.98 44.83 -20.48
C ASN A 64 -46.46 44.70 -20.64
N ASN A 65 -45.79 45.81 -20.98
CA ASN A 65 -44.34 45.92 -20.99
C ASN A 65 -43.95 47.10 -20.08
N GLU A 66 -43.77 46.84 -18.79
CA GLU A 66 -42.81 47.61 -18.01
C GLU A 66 -41.40 47.10 -18.36
N PRO A 67 -40.43 47.95 -18.72
CA PRO A 67 -39.10 47.50 -19.13
C PRO A 67 -38.25 47.00 -17.94
N PRO A 68 -37.40 45.96 -18.11
CA PRO A 68 -36.60 45.36 -17.04
C PRO A 68 -35.33 46.16 -16.77
N ALA A 69 -35.47 47.38 -16.23
CA ALA A 69 -34.36 48.19 -15.79
C ALA A 69 -33.85 47.74 -14.40
N ASP A 70 -33.17 46.59 -14.33
CA ASP A 70 -32.00 46.40 -13.43
C ASP A 70 -31.37 44.99 -13.49
N LEU A 71 -32.04 44.01 -14.13
CA LEU A 71 -31.55 42.62 -14.12
C LEU A 71 -30.16 42.47 -14.76
N LYS A 72 -29.88 43.23 -15.81
CA LYS A 72 -28.58 43.18 -16.49
C LYS A 72 -27.45 43.74 -15.61
N VAL A 73 -27.72 44.80 -14.85
CA VAL A 73 -26.76 45.42 -13.94
C VAL A 73 -26.51 44.52 -12.73
N LEU A 74 -27.57 43.96 -12.15
CA LEU A 74 -27.48 42.98 -11.06
C LEU A 74 -26.71 41.72 -11.48
N HIS A 75 -26.98 41.16 -12.66
CA HIS A 75 -26.22 40.02 -13.18
C HIS A 75 -24.75 40.36 -13.43
N ALA A 76 -24.45 41.55 -13.94
CA ALA A 76 -23.08 42.02 -14.10
C ALA A 76 -22.37 42.14 -12.74
N LYS A 77 -23.04 42.67 -11.72
CA LYS A 77 -22.48 42.80 -10.37
C LYS A 77 -22.27 41.44 -9.70
N ILE A 78 -23.20 40.50 -9.87
CA ILE A 78 -23.05 39.11 -9.40
C ILE A 78 -21.85 38.45 -10.09
N GLY A 79 -21.67 38.65 -11.40
CA GLY A 79 -20.52 38.16 -12.15
C GLY A 79 -19.20 38.74 -11.63
N GLN A 80 -19.13 40.05 -11.44
CA GLN A 80 -17.96 40.74 -10.86
C GLN A 80 -17.63 40.17 -9.47
N LEU A 81 -18.60 40.15 -8.56
CA LEU A 81 -18.42 39.62 -7.20
C LEU A 81 -18.05 38.14 -7.20
N THR A 82 -18.52 37.35 -8.17
CA THR A 82 -18.14 35.93 -8.30
C THR A 82 -16.66 35.77 -8.66
N LEU A 83 -16.15 36.61 -9.57
CA LEU A 83 -14.74 36.60 -9.95
C LEU A 83 -13.83 37.09 -8.79
N GLU A 84 -14.19 38.20 -8.15
CA GLU A 84 -13.45 38.77 -7.01
C GLU A 84 -13.41 37.79 -5.82
N ASN A 85 -14.57 37.25 -5.42
CA ASN A 85 -14.64 36.23 -4.37
C ASN A 85 -13.88 34.96 -4.76
N GLY A 86 -13.89 34.58 -6.05
CA GLY A 86 -13.12 33.47 -6.59
C GLY A 86 -11.62 33.66 -6.42
N PHE A 87 -11.12 34.87 -6.67
CA PHE A 87 -9.71 35.24 -6.46
C PHE A 87 -9.33 35.15 -4.97
N PHE A 88 -10.07 35.81 -4.08
CA PHE A 88 -9.78 35.78 -2.65
C PHE A 88 -9.85 34.37 -2.06
N ARG A 89 -10.83 33.56 -2.49
CA ARG A 89 -10.92 32.15 -2.08
C ARG A 89 -9.71 31.35 -2.51
N LYS A 90 -9.27 31.49 -3.77
CA LYS A 90 -8.06 30.81 -4.27
C LYS A 90 -6.82 31.21 -3.49
N ARG A 91 -6.65 32.50 -3.19
CA ARG A 91 -5.51 33.01 -2.40
C ARG A 91 -5.56 32.51 -0.95
N ALA A 92 -6.73 32.54 -0.30
CA ALA A 92 -6.90 31.99 1.04
C ALA A 92 -6.57 30.50 1.12
N HIS A 93 -6.89 29.73 0.07
CA HIS A 93 -6.67 28.28 0.03
C HIS A 93 -5.21 27.86 -0.22
N GLN A 94 -4.33 28.80 -0.59
CA GLN A 94 -2.90 28.54 -0.72
C GLN A 94 -2.21 28.40 0.64
N GLY A 95 -2.78 28.99 1.68
CA GLY A 95 -2.23 28.97 3.03
C GLY A 95 -2.46 27.67 3.81
N GLY A 96 -1.60 27.44 4.81
CA GLY A 96 -1.74 26.33 5.75
C GLY A 96 -3.04 26.40 6.56
N ILE A 97 -3.41 25.30 7.24
CA ILE A 97 -4.63 25.28 8.08
C ILE A 97 -4.58 26.34 9.20
N ALA A 98 -3.39 26.62 9.76
CA ALA A 98 -3.21 27.63 10.80
C ALA A 98 -3.47 29.05 10.28
N GLU A 99 -2.91 29.41 9.12
CA GLU A 99 -3.13 30.71 8.48
C GLU A 99 -4.60 30.91 8.11
N ARG A 100 -5.23 29.89 7.53
CA ARG A 100 -6.66 29.92 7.21
C ARG A 100 -7.56 30.02 8.44
N LYS A 101 -7.13 29.46 9.57
CA LYS A 101 -7.82 29.59 10.85
C LYS A 101 -7.69 31.00 11.41
N ALA A 102 -6.55 31.67 11.21
CA ALA A 102 -6.34 33.06 11.62
C ALA A 102 -7.19 34.06 10.83
N MET A 103 -7.64 33.70 9.61
CA MET A 103 -8.57 34.50 8.80
C MET A 103 -10.02 34.50 9.32
N ILE A 104 -10.35 33.70 10.35
CA ILE A 104 -11.70 33.64 10.92
C ILE A 104 -11.87 34.79 11.92
N ASP A 105 -12.87 35.63 11.68
CA ASP A 105 -13.27 36.71 12.59
C ASP A 105 -14.60 36.37 13.26
N ARG A 106 -14.60 36.22 14.58
CA ARG A 106 -15.80 35.88 15.36
C ARG A 106 -16.78 37.03 15.52
N THR A 107 -16.32 38.27 15.30
CA THR A 107 -17.13 39.49 15.45
C THR A 107 -17.81 39.93 14.15
N HIS A 108 -17.41 39.35 13.03
CA HIS A 108 -17.97 39.66 11.71
C HIS A 108 -19.44 39.22 11.58
N ALA A 109 -20.23 39.97 10.80
CA ALA A 109 -21.65 39.67 10.52
C ALA A 109 -21.91 38.32 9.82
N LEU A 110 -20.87 37.68 9.28
CA LEU A 110 -20.98 36.37 8.64
C LEU A 110 -20.83 35.28 9.70
N PRO A 111 -21.71 34.26 9.74
CA PRO A 111 -21.57 33.15 10.67
C PRO A 111 -20.22 32.43 10.51
N VAL A 112 -19.62 32.00 11.63
CA VAL A 112 -18.35 31.24 11.65
C VAL A 112 -18.39 30.00 10.76
N SER A 113 -19.55 29.35 10.65
CA SER A 113 -19.76 28.21 9.73
C SER A 113 -19.57 28.61 8.26
N ARG A 114 -20.03 29.79 7.87
CA ARG A 114 -19.87 30.31 6.51
C ARG A 114 -18.44 30.74 6.26
N GLN A 115 -17.82 31.42 7.22
CA GLN A 115 -16.41 31.81 7.13
C GLN A 115 -15.50 30.58 6.98
N ALA A 116 -15.70 29.54 7.80
CA ALA A 116 -14.95 28.27 7.70
C ALA A 116 -15.09 27.62 6.31
N LYS A 117 -16.29 27.65 5.73
CA LYS A 117 -16.53 27.16 4.37
C LYS A 117 -15.82 28.01 3.31
N LEU A 118 -15.77 29.33 3.48
CA LEU A 118 -15.09 30.25 2.56
C LEU A 118 -13.57 30.01 2.56
N VAL A 119 -12.95 29.89 3.74
CA VAL A 119 -11.51 29.58 3.87
C VAL A 119 -11.18 28.10 3.66
N GLY A 120 -12.19 27.23 3.53
CA GLY A 120 -11.99 25.82 3.18
C GLY A 120 -11.44 24.96 4.33
N ILE A 121 -11.87 25.21 5.57
CA ILE A 121 -11.57 24.38 6.73
C ILE A 121 -12.85 23.82 7.37
N ALA A 122 -12.75 22.65 8.01
CA ALA A 122 -13.87 22.10 8.78
C ALA A 122 -14.21 23.01 9.96
N ARG A 123 -15.50 23.18 10.27
CA ARG A 123 -15.96 23.99 11.40
C ARG A 123 -15.29 23.56 12.72
N SER A 124 -15.12 22.26 12.94
CA SER A 124 -14.45 21.71 14.14
C SER A 124 -13.01 22.20 14.29
N SER A 125 -12.26 22.37 13.20
CA SER A 125 -10.89 22.87 13.21
C SER A 125 -10.77 24.33 13.67
N VAL A 126 -11.83 25.14 13.52
CA VAL A 126 -11.89 26.52 14.02
C VAL A 126 -11.86 26.56 15.54
N TYR A 127 -12.55 25.62 16.18
CA TYR A 127 -12.63 25.53 17.65
C TYR A 127 -11.52 24.67 18.24
N TYR A 128 -10.89 23.80 17.45
CA TYR A 128 -9.81 22.94 17.88
C TYR A 128 -8.61 23.77 18.37
N GLN A 129 -8.28 23.66 19.65
CA GLN A 129 -7.04 24.18 20.21
C GLN A 129 -5.98 23.08 20.17
N ALA A 130 -4.77 23.43 19.69
CA ALA A 130 -3.66 22.49 19.67
C ALA A 130 -3.34 22.11 21.11
N ARG A 131 -3.46 20.83 21.44
CA ARG A 131 -3.07 20.30 22.74
C ARG A 131 -1.60 19.90 22.70
N PRO A 132 -0.82 20.24 23.74
CA PRO A 132 0.53 19.69 23.87
C PRO A 132 0.47 18.16 23.87
N VAL A 133 1.57 17.54 23.46
CA VAL A 133 1.75 16.09 23.65
C VAL A 133 1.71 15.84 25.16
N ASN A 134 0.96 14.84 25.61
CA ASN A 134 0.99 14.47 27.03
C ASN A 134 2.35 13.83 27.38
N ASP A 135 2.73 13.83 28.65
CA ASP A 135 4.06 13.34 29.08
C ASP A 135 4.28 11.87 28.74
N ARG A 136 3.23 11.05 28.77
CA ARG A 136 3.26 9.64 28.37
C ARG A 136 3.65 9.49 26.89
N ASP A 137 3.05 10.27 26.00
CA ASP A 137 3.33 10.24 24.57
C ASP A 137 4.71 10.83 24.29
N LEU A 138 5.18 11.83 25.05
CA LEU A 138 6.56 12.33 24.94
C LEU A 138 7.58 11.24 25.30
N MET A 139 7.35 10.52 26.40
CA MET A 139 8.17 9.37 26.79
C MET A 139 8.16 8.30 25.70
N LEU A 140 6.98 7.94 25.17
CA LEU A 140 6.87 6.98 24.07
C LEU A 140 7.58 7.47 22.80
N MET A 141 7.49 8.76 22.47
CA MET A 141 8.17 9.35 21.31
C MET A 141 9.68 9.28 21.47
N ARG A 142 10.24 9.57 22.66
CA ARG A 142 11.68 9.40 22.94
C ARG A 142 12.11 7.96 22.73
N ARG A 143 11.35 7.00 23.29
CA ARG A 143 11.69 5.59 23.14
C ARG A 143 11.55 5.09 21.70
N ILE A 144 10.55 5.59 20.96
CA ILE A 144 10.40 5.30 19.52
C ILE A 144 11.61 5.82 18.74
N ASP A 145 12.15 6.99 19.09
CA ASP A 145 13.31 7.58 18.44
C ASP A 145 14.56 6.71 18.63
N GLU A 146 14.85 6.32 19.88
CA GLU A 146 15.93 5.39 20.22
C GLU A 146 15.79 4.05 19.48
N LEU A 147 14.59 3.45 19.52
CA LEU A 147 14.30 2.20 18.82
C LEU A 147 14.36 2.36 17.30
N HIS A 148 14.15 3.55 16.75
CA HIS A 148 14.27 3.78 15.32
C HIS A 148 15.73 3.88 14.88
N LEU A 149 16.60 4.48 15.70
CA LEU A 149 18.04 4.46 15.46
C LEU A 149 18.61 3.04 15.50
N GLU A 150 18.09 2.23 16.42
CA GLU A 150 18.54 0.85 16.59
C GLU A 150 17.92 -0.10 15.55
N PHE A 151 16.63 0.09 15.25
CA PHE A 151 15.87 -0.72 14.30
C PHE A 151 15.24 0.18 13.22
N PRO A 152 16.03 0.74 12.28
CA PRO A 152 15.53 1.66 11.26
C PRO A 152 14.47 1.06 10.33
N PHE A 153 14.41 -0.26 10.23
CA PHE A 153 13.41 -1.03 9.50
C PHE A 153 12.10 -1.28 10.28
N ALA A 154 12.07 -0.97 11.58
CA ALA A 154 10.92 -1.27 12.42
C ALA A 154 9.74 -0.33 12.13
N GLY A 155 8.69 -0.89 11.51
CA GLY A 155 7.41 -0.21 11.36
C GLY A 155 6.57 -0.21 12.65
N ALA A 156 5.45 0.50 12.64
CA ALA A 156 4.56 0.67 13.80
C ALA A 156 4.16 -0.65 14.51
N ARG A 157 4.07 -1.77 13.77
CA ARG A 157 3.76 -3.08 14.35
C ARG A 157 4.92 -3.63 15.19
N MET A 158 6.15 -3.55 14.67
CA MET A 158 7.33 -4.06 15.37
C MET A 158 7.68 -3.15 16.55
N LEU A 159 7.66 -1.82 16.35
CA LEU A 159 7.86 -0.85 17.42
C LEU A 159 6.84 -1.03 18.56
N ALA A 160 5.56 -1.27 18.24
CA ALA A 160 4.57 -1.54 19.29
C ALA A 160 4.87 -2.83 20.09
N ARG A 161 5.57 -3.82 19.51
CA ARG A 161 5.98 -5.03 20.25
C ARG A 161 7.18 -4.74 21.14
N LEU A 162 8.19 -4.06 20.59
CA LEU A 162 9.37 -3.65 21.33
C LEU A 162 8.97 -2.79 22.54
N LEU A 163 8.11 -1.78 22.35
CA LEU A 163 7.59 -0.97 23.44
C LEU A 163 6.83 -1.77 24.50
N ARG A 164 6.03 -2.78 24.10
CA ARG A 164 5.37 -3.67 25.06
C ARG A 164 6.36 -4.52 25.86
N ARG A 165 7.45 -4.96 25.22
CA ARG A 165 8.54 -5.68 25.90
C ARG A 165 9.30 -4.79 26.88
N ASP A 166 9.40 -3.49 26.58
CA ASP A 166 9.94 -2.47 27.50
C ASP A 166 8.94 -2.07 28.62
N GLY A 167 7.80 -2.77 28.75
CA GLY A 167 6.80 -2.51 29.78
C GLY A 167 5.75 -1.44 29.44
N HIS A 168 5.75 -0.91 28.21
CA HIS A 168 4.77 0.08 27.78
C HIS A 168 3.53 -0.56 27.15
N GLU A 169 2.37 -0.43 27.81
CA GLU A 169 1.09 -0.81 27.21
C GLU A 169 0.70 0.14 26.07
N VAL A 170 1.00 -0.26 24.83
CA VAL A 170 0.71 0.53 23.63
C VAL A 170 0.25 -0.32 22.45
N GLY A 171 -0.75 0.20 21.73
CA GLY A 171 -1.30 -0.41 20.53
C GLY A 171 -0.66 0.10 19.23
N ARG A 172 -0.66 -0.74 18.18
CA ARG A 172 -0.12 -0.41 16.85
C ARG A 172 -0.62 0.91 16.27
N ARG A 173 -1.92 1.21 16.42
CA ARG A 173 -2.52 2.45 15.85
C ARG A 173 -1.93 3.69 16.52
N HIS A 174 -1.75 3.63 17.84
CA HIS A 174 -1.16 4.73 18.62
C HIS A 174 0.29 4.98 18.22
N VAL A 175 1.11 3.93 18.16
CA VAL A 175 2.50 4.02 17.67
C VAL A 175 2.53 4.59 16.25
N GLY A 176 1.63 4.17 15.36
CA GLY A 176 1.54 4.72 14.01
C GLY A 176 1.19 6.21 13.97
N THR A 177 0.38 6.70 14.91
CA THR A 177 0.08 8.13 15.06
C THR A 177 1.30 8.90 15.56
N LEU A 178 2.03 8.37 16.56
CA LEU A 178 3.26 8.98 17.07
C LEU A 178 4.36 9.04 16.00
N MET A 179 4.60 7.94 15.27
CA MET A 179 5.55 7.92 14.14
C MET A 179 5.23 8.99 13.10
N LYS A 180 3.95 9.13 12.71
CA LYS A 180 3.52 10.18 11.77
C LYS A 180 3.78 11.59 12.32
N ARG A 181 3.55 11.80 13.61
CA ARG A 181 3.80 13.09 14.28
C ARG A 181 5.29 13.42 14.34
N MET A 182 6.14 12.41 14.57
CA MET A 182 7.60 12.55 14.59
C MET A 182 8.24 12.64 13.21
N GLY A 183 7.49 12.32 12.14
CA GLY A 183 8.06 12.20 10.79
C GLY A 183 8.87 10.92 10.56
N VAL A 184 8.85 9.98 11.52
CA VAL A 184 9.59 8.71 11.47
C VAL A 184 8.87 7.69 10.58
N LYS A 185 9.63 7.00 9.73
CA LYS A 185 9.13 5.94 8.85
C LYS A 185 10.14 4.79 8.78
N ALA A 186 9.62 3.56 8.73
CA ALA A 186 10.47 2.40 8.52
C ALA A 186 11.16 2.47 7.15
N LEU A 187 12.46 2.22 7.14
CA LEU A 187 13.26 2.10 5.92
C LEU A 187 13.22 0.66 5.42
N TYR A 188 12.71 0.44 4.20
CA TYR A 188 12.70 -0.89 3.58
C TYR A 188 12.70 -0.78 2.04
N CYS A 189 13.39 -1.71 1.37
CA CYS A 189 13.40 -1.78 -0.10
C CYS A 189 12.14 -2.47 -0.64
N LYS A 190 11.63 -2.06 -1.81
CA LYS A 190 10.49 -2.71 -2.49
C LYS A 190 10.97 -3.89 -3.36
N PRO A 191 10.13 -4.90 -3.65
CA PRO A 191 10.58 -6.20 -4.14
C PRO A 191 11.14 -6.17 -5.57
N ASN A 192 12.22 -6.91 -5.81
CA ASN A 192 12.54 -7.50 -7.11
C ASN A 192 13.34 -8.79 -6.89
N THR A 193 12.80 -9.95 -7.27
CA THR A 193 13.44 -11.27 -7.08
C THR A 193 13.89 -11.85 -8.42
N SER A 194 15.17 -12.21 -8.51
CA SER A 194 15.84 -12.80 -9.67
C SER A 194 15.53 -14.30 -9.85
N ARG A 195 15.74 -14.79 -11.08
CA ARG A 195 15.37 -16.14 -11.57
C ARG A 195 16.48 -17.20 -11.34
N ARG A 196 16.06 -18.48 -11.30
CA ARG A 196 16.83 -19.67 -10.88
C ARG A 196 17.37 -20.51 -12.07
N ASN A 197 18.41 -21.31 -11.84
CA ASN A 197 18.95 -22.34 -12.76
C ASN A 197 19.19 -23.68 -12.03
N VAL A 198 19.32 -24.80 -12.76
CA VAL A 198 19.07 -26.18 -12.29
C VAL A 198 20.23 -27.13 -12.62
N GLN A 199 20.64 -28.01 -11.68
CA GLN A 199 20.85 -29.48 -11.82
C GLN A 199 21.87 -30.05 -10.82
N HIS A 200 21.49 -30.98 -9.92
CA HIS A 200 22.33 -32.00 -9.24
C HIS A 200 21.47 -33.14 -8.63
N LYS A 201 22.13 -34.19 -8.10
CA LYS A 201 21.57 -35.46 -7.58
C LYS A 201 20.69 -35.27 -6.34
N VAL A 202 19.59 -36.02 -6.25
CA VAL A 202 18.45 -35.78 -5.35
C VAL A 202 18.40 -36.78 -4.19
N TRP A 203 18.22 -36.28 -2.96
CA TRP A 203 17.95 -37.06 -1.73
C TRP A 203 16.46 -36.96 -1.33
N PRO A 204 15.91 -37.92 -0.56
CA PRO A 204 14.49 -37.91 -0.18
C PRO A 204 14.17 -36.80 0.85
N TYR A 205 12.96 -36.24 0.78
CA TYR A 205 12.47 -35.21 1.70
C TYR A 205 11.78 -35.85 2.92
N LEU A 206 12.36 -35.67 4.11
CA LEU A 206 11.96 -36.37 5.34
C LEU A 206 10.99 -35.57 6.23
N LEU A 207 10.68 -34.32 5.90
CA LEU A 207 9.85 -33.45 6.77
C LEU A 207 8.35 -33.52 6.47
N ARG A 208 7.93 -34.29 5.46
CA ARG A 208 6.52 -34.45 5.09
C ARG A 208 5.75 -35.08 6.26
N ASP A 209 4.67 -34.42 6.69
CA ASP A 209 3.80 -34.81 7.80
C ASP A 209 4.45 -34.85 9.21
N MET A 210 5.66 -34.32 9.34
CA MET A 210 6.36 -34.26 10.63
C MET A 210 5.98 -32.99 11.41
N ARG A 211 5.40 -33.15 12.60
CA ARG A 211 5.24 -32.04 13.54
C ARG A 211 6.59 -31.70 14.18
N ILE A 212 7.10 -30.52 13.85
CA ILE A 212 8.36 -29.99 14.39
C ILE A 212 8.02 -29.00 15.51
N ASN A 213 8.16 -29.42 16.76
CA ASN A 213 7.70 -28.68 17.93
C ASN A 213 8.72 -28.60 19.08
N ARG A 214 9.92 -29.16 18.92
CA ARG A 214 11.03 -29.00 19.87
C ARG A 214 12.26 -28.40 19.18
N ALA A 215 13.07 -27.69 19.95
CA ALA A 215 14.38 -27.23 19.51
C ALA A 215 15.29 -28.44 19.21
N ASN A 216 16.21 -28.27 18.26
CA ASN A 216 17.14 -29.30 17.78
C ASN A 216 16.49 -30.54 17.13
N GLN A 217 15.20 -30.52 16.82
CA GLN A 217 14.59 -31.62 16.07
C GLN A 217 15.04 -31.61 14.61
N VAL A 218 15.02 -30.44 13.99
CA VAL A 218 15.37 -30.24 12.59
C VAL A 218 16.16 -28.95 12.47
N TRP A 219 17.35 -29.06 11.90
CA TRP A 219 18.13 -27.89 11.49
C TRP A 219 18.05 -27.73 9.99
N ALA A 220 17.82 -26.51 9.52
CA ALA A 220 17.87 -26.17 8.11
C ALA A 220 19.17 -25.45 7.78
N LEU A 221 19.85 -25.88 6.72
CA LEU A 221 21.01 -25.19 6.18
C LEU A 221 20.69 -24.66 4.79
N ASP A 222 21.08 -23.40 4.58
CA ASP A 222 20.92 -22.73 3.30
C ASP A 222 22.01 -21.67 3.11
N THR A 223 22.24 -21.26 1.87
CA THR A 223 23.22 -20.25 1.50
C THR A 223 22.56 -19.18 0.64
N THR A 224 22.84 -17.90 0.93
CA THR A 224 22.30 -16.78 0.16
C THR A 224 23.37 -15.79 -0.26
N TYR A 225 23.14 -15.12 -1.39
CA TYR A 225 23.99 -14.05 -1.91
C TYR A 225 23.68 -12.73 -1.20
N ILE A 226 24.74 -12.08 -0.70
CA ILE A 226 24.71 -10.77 -0.06
C ILE A 226 25.44 -9.76 -0.95
N PRO A 227 24.73 -8.78 -1.54
CA PRO A 227 25.37 -7.72 -2.30
C PRO A 227 26.24 -6.83 -1.39
N MET A 228 27.34 -6.35 -1.95
CA MET A 228 28.24 -5.38 -1.34
C MET A 228 28.34 -4.13 -2.23
N ALA A 229 29.06 -3.10 -1.78
CA ALA A 229 29.35 -1.93 -2.62
C ALA A 229 30.08 -2.32 -3.92
N ARG A 230 30.91 -3.37 -3.85
CA ARG A 230 31.58 -4.00 -5.00
C ARG A 230 31.48 -5.52 -4.87
N GLY A 231 30.83 -6.16 -5.84
CA GLY A 231 30.65 -7.61 -5.85
C GLY A 231 29.64 -8.11 -4.82
N PHE A 232 29.80 -9.37 -4.40
CA PHE A 232 28.91 -10.05 -3.46
C PHE A 232 29.68 -11.09 -2.64
N VAL A 233 29.11 -11.47 -1.50
CA VAL A 233 29.57 -12.58 -0.66
C VAL A 233 28.45 -13.60 -0.45
N TYR A 234 28.82 -14.80 -0.03
CA TYR A 234 27.91 -15.87 0.34
C TYR A 234 27.74 -15.89 1.85
N LEU A 235 26.50 -15.96 2.32
CA LEU A 235 26.14 -16.18 3.71
C LEU A 235 25.47 -17.55 3.83
N THR A 236 26.16 -18.49 4.47
CA THR A 236 25.59 -19.79 4.86
C THR A 236 25.12 -19.69 6.31
N ALA A 237 23.94 -20.20 6.63
CA ALA A 237 23.43 -20.24 8.00
C ALA A 237 22.84 -21.61 8.34
N VAL A 238 23.04 -22.01 9.61
CA VAL A 238 22.36 -23.14 10.25
C VAL A 238 21.22 -22.56 11.08
N VAL A 239 19.99 -22.97 10.82
CA VAL A 239 18.79 -22.44 11.46
C VAL A 239 18.03 -23.55 12.15
N ASP A 240 17.72 -23.39 13.44
CA ASP A 240 16.79 -24.29 14.13
C ASP A 240 15.36 -24.05 13.61
N TRP A 241 14.73 -25.12 13.14
CA TRP A 241 13.43 -25.02 12.52
C TRP A 241 12.35 -24.59 13.51
N ALA A 242 12.28 -25.15 14.71
CA ALA A 242 11.18 -24.85 15.64
C ALA A 242 11.21 -23.40 16.13
N SER A 243 12.38 -22.96 16.59
CA SER A 243 12.60 -21.66 17.23
C SER A 243 12.94 -20.53 16.26
N ARG A 244 13.28 -20.84 15.01
CA ARG A 244 13.78 -19.87 14.00
C ARG A 244 15.12 -19.23 14.38
N LYS A 245 15.82 -19.76 15.39
CA LYS A 245 17.12 -19.28 15.85
C LYS A 245 18.18 -19.63 14.81
N VAL A 246 18.99 -18.65 14.44
CA VAL A 246 20.20 -18.90 13.65
C VAL A 246 21.27 -19.40 14.60
N LEU A 247 21.63 -20.68 14.51
CA LEU A 247 22.56 -21.35 15.42
C LEU A 247 24.01 -20.95 15.12
N ALA A 248 24.38 -20.97 13.84
CA ALA A 248 25.70 -20.61 13.35
C ALA A 248 25.61 -20.04 11.94
N HIS A 249 26.61 -19.25 11.54
CA HIS A 249 26.68 -18.72 10.18
C HIS A 249 28.12 -18.50 9.72
N ARG A 250 28.33 -18.49 8.40
CA ARG A 250 29.62 -18.20 7.76
C ARG A 250 29.43 -17.25 6.58
N VAL A 251 30.27 -16.23 6.52
CA VAL A 251 30.35 -15.32 5.36
C VAL A 251 31.64 -15.63 4.60
N ALA A 252 31.48 -16.02 3.35
CA ALA A 252 32.56 -16.46 2.47
C ALA A 252 32.51 -15.75 1.11
N ILE A 253 33.64 -15.72 0.41
CA ILE A 253 33.73 -15.19 -0.96
C ILE A 253 33.49 -16.26 -2.03
N THR A 254 33.51 -17.54 -1.65
CA THR A 254 33.26 -18.69 -2.53
C THR A 254 32.09 -19.54 -2.03
N LEU A 255 31.44 -20.26 -2.95
CA LEU A 255 30.37 -21.22 -2.66
C LEU A 255 30.96 -22.63 -2.57
N GLU A 256 31.65 -22.91 -1.47
CA GLU A 256 32.29 -24.20 -1.21
C GLU A 256 31.65 -24.92 -0.02
N ALA A 257 31.68 -26.26 -0.06
CA ALA A 257 31.12 -27.12 0.99
C ALA A 257 31.81 -26.90 2.35
N VAL A 258 33.08 -26.51 2.37
CA VAL A 258 33.85 -26.26 3.61
C VAL A 258 33.16 -25.21 4.49
N HIS A 259 32.59 -24.15 3.90
CA HIS A 259 31.92 -23.10 4.68
C HIS A 259 30.61 -23.60 5.31
N ALA A 260 29.93 -24.55 4.65
CA ALA A 260 28.73 -25.19 5.20
C ALA A 260 29.09 -26.16 6.33
N VAL A 261 30.17 -26.93 6.16
CA VAL A 261 30.69 -27.82 7.21
C VAL A 261 31.15 -27.02 8.43
N ASP A 262 31.94 -25.95 8.26
CA ASP A 262 32.41 -25.12 9.38
C ASP A 262 31.28 -24.47 10.18
N ALA A 263 30.20 -24.05 9.50
CA ALA A 263 29.01 -23.53 10.17
C ALA A 263 28.30 -24.63 10.97
N LEU A 264 28.21 -25.82 10.38
CA LEU A 264 27.55 -26.96 10.99
C LEU A 264 28.32 -27.51 12.20
N GLU A 265 29.65 -27.62 12.10
CA GLU A 265 30.51 -28.03 13.20
C GLU A 265 30.45 -27.06 14.39
N GLU A 266 30.40 -25.74 14.12
CA GLU A 266 30.16 -24.77 15.19
C GLU A 266 28.79 -24.99 15.84
N ALA A 267 27.74 -25.21 15.05
CA ALA A 267 26.41 -25.47 15.58
C ALA A 267 26.39 -26.75 16.44
N PHE A 268 27.03 -27.83 15.99
CA PHE A 268 27.16 -29.08 16.76
C PHE A 268 27.87 -28.86 18.08
N THR A 269 28.99 -28.14 18.06
CA THR A 269 29.79 -27.87 19.26
C THR A 269 29.01 -27.08 20.30
N ARG A 270 28.17 -26.12 19.85
CA ARG A 270 27.45 -25.21 20.75
C ARG A 270 26.09 -25.72 21.22
N TYR A 271 25.38 -26.48 20.38
CA TYR A 271 23.96 -26.81 20.58
C TYR A 271 23.66 -28.31 20.58
N GLY A 272 24.68 -29.15 20.39
CA GLY A 272 24.51 -30.60 20.28
C GLY A 272 24.09 -31.06 18.88
N LEU A 273 23.64 -32.30 18.76
CA LEU A 273 23.28 -32.90 17.47
C LEU A 273 21.76 -32.83 17.24
N PRO A 274 21.30 -32.45 16.04
CA PRO A 274 19.89 -32.54 15.68
C PRO A 274 19.50 -33.95 15.22
N ASP A 275 18.20 -34.24 15.18
CA ASP A 275 17.72 -35.52 14.61
C ASP A 275 17.80 -35.53 13.07
N ILE A 276 17.58 -34.37 12.45
CA ILE A 276 17.55 -34.18 11.00
C ILE A 276 18.28 -32.89 10.63
N VAL A 277 19.12 -32.97 9.60
CA VAL A 277 19.61 -31.80 8.85
C VAL A 277 18.86 -31.74 7.52
N ASN A 278 18.18 -30.63 7.26
CA ASN A 278 17.49 -30.35 6.00
C ASN A 278 18.25 -29.32 5.18
N THR A 279 18.52 -29.62 3.91
CA THR A 279 19.20 -28.67 3.00
C THR A 279 18.46 -28.58 1.67
N ASP A 280 18.79 -27.55 0.88
CA ASP A 280 18.44 -27.58 -0.54
C ASP A 280 19.39 -28.53 -1.32
N GLN A 281 19.15 -28.66 -2.62
CA GLN A 281 19.95 -29.52 -3.52
C GLN A 281 21.17 -28.78 -4.11
N GLY A 282 21.67 -27.74 -3.44
CA GLY A 282 22.86 -27.02 -3.86
C GLY A 282 24.10 -27.90 -3.91
N SER A 283 25.02 -27.62 -4.84
CA SER A 283 26.25 -28.40 -5.04
C SER A 283 27.07 -28.53 -3.75
N GLN A 284 27.08 -27.49 -2.92
CA GLN A 284 27.75 -27.45 -1.63
C GLN A 284 27.19 -28.44 -0.60
N PHE A 285 25.90 -28.78 -0.67
CA PHE A 285 25.25 -29.73 0.25
C PHE A 285 25.23 -31.16 -0.30
N THR A 286 25.42 -31.32 -1.60
CA THR A 286 25.58 -32.65 -2.24
C THR A 286 27.03 -33.14 -2.24
N ALA A 287 28.00 -32.32 -1.83
CA ALA A 287 29.40 -32.68 -1.78
C ALA A 287 29.69 -33.76 -0.71
N SER A 288 30.62 -34.68 -0.99
CA SER A 288 30.97 -35.78 -0.10
C SER A 288 31.36 -35.29 1.30
N ALA A 289 32.20 -34.27 1.37
CA ALA A 289 32.64 -33.65 2.62
C ALA A 289 31.47 -33.21 3.51
N PHE A 290 30.39 -32.67 2.93
CA PHE A 290 29.21 -32.27 3.69
C PHE A 290 28.37 -33.47 4.11
N THR A 291 28.10 -34.40 3.19
CA THR A 291 27.30 -35.60 3.50
C THR A 291 27.97 -36.47 4.56
N GLU A 292 29.29 -36.60 4.52
CA GLU A 292 30.08 -37.35 5.50
C GLU A 292 30.06 -36.66 6.88
N ALA A 293 30.15 -35.32 6.93
CA ALA A 293 30.07 -34.57 8.18
C ALA A 293 28.75 -34.80 8.93
N VAL A 294 27.63 -34.95 8.19
CA VAL A 294 26.30 -35.25 8.76
C VAL A 294 26.16 -36.73 9.12
N GLN A 295 26.44 -37.63 8.18
CA GLN A 295 26.16 -39.06 8.33
C GLN A 295 27.08 -39.74 9.35
N SER A 296 28.34 -39.32 9.46
CA SER A 296 29.30 -39.85 10.45
C SER A 296 28.83 -39.68 11.89
N ARG A 297 27.91 -38.74 12.15
CA ARG A 297 27.34 -38.44 13.47
C ARG A 297 25.97 -39.09 13.70
N GLY A 298 25.52 -39.97 12.79
CA GLY A 298 24.21 -40.64 12.89
C GLY A 298 23.01 -39.72 12.63
N ILE A 299 23.23 -38.52 12.10
CA ILE A 299 22.17 -37.56 11.80
C ILE A 299 21.53 -37.91 10.47
N ARG A 300 20.20 -37.82 10.38
CA ARG A 300 19.47 -38.06 9.13
C ARG A 300 19.56 -36.83 8.22
N LEU A 301 20.03 -37.03 6.99
CA LEU A 301 20.06 -35.98 5.97
C LEU A 301 18.74 -36.00 5.19
N SER A 302 18.07 -34.85 5.13
CA SER A 302 16.89 -34.57 4.32
C SER A 302 17.26 -33.51 3.27
N MET A 303 16.76 -33.64 2.05
CA MET A 303 16.84 -32.56 1.07
C MET A 303 15.49 -32.21 0.49
N ASP A 304 15.29 -30.93 0.23
CA ASP A 304 14.05 -30.42 -0.36
C ASP A 304 13.79 -31.05 -1.73
N GLY A 305 12.52 -31.31 -2.02
CA GLY A 305 12.09 -31.73 -3.36
C GLY A 305 12.36 -30.62 -4.38
N LYS A 306 12.81 -30.99 -5.59
CA LYS A 306 13.06 -30.05 -6.67
C LYS A 306 11.80 -29.22 -6.97
N GLY A 307 11.83 -27.92 -6.66
CA GLY A 307 10.72 -27.00 -6.90
C GLY A 307 9.71 -26.85 -5.75
N SER A 308 9.95 -27.43 -4.57
CA SER A 308 9.05 -27.31 -3.43
C SER A 308 9.42 -26.13 -2.52
N TRP A 309 9.08 -24.91 -2.96
CA TRP A 309 9.30 -23.68 -2.17
C TRP A 309 8.64 -23.71 -0.78
N ARG A 310 7.59 -24.54 -0.60
CA ARG A 310 6.87 -24.71 0.67
C ARG A 310 7.74 -25.31 1.76
N ASP A 311 8.77 -26.05 1.37
CA ASP A 311 9.64 -26.80 2.26
C ASP A 311 10.76 -25.93 2.86
N ASN A 312 11.02 -24.73 2.32
CA ASN A 312 12.04 -23.82 2.87
C ASN A 312 11.49 -22.43 3.28
N VAL A 313 10.17 -22.28 3.36
CA VAL A 313 9.48 -20.98 3.61
C VAL A 313 10.02 -20.24 4.83
N PHE A 314 10.43 -20.97 5.86
CA PHE A 314 10.91 -20.35 7.09
C PHE A 314 12.32 -19.79 6.96
N VAL A 315 13.22 -20.52 6.31
CA VAL A 315 14.58 -20.03 6.03
C VAL A 315 14.52 -18.88 5.03
N GLU A 316 13.65 -18.95 4.01
CA GLU A 316 13.36 -17.81 3.13
C GLU A 316 12.90 -16.57 3.92
N ARG A 317 12.11 -16.76 4.98
CA ARG A 317 11.69 -15.67 5.86
C ARG A 317 12.83 -15.14 6.73
N VAL A 318 13.77 -15.98 7.15
CA VAL A 318 15.02 -15.55 7.81
C VAL A 318 15.85 -14.71 6.84
N TRP A 319 16.06 -15.18 5.61
CA TRP A 319 16.76 -14.42 4.58
C TRP A 319 16.11 -13.10 4.26
N ARG A 320 14.79 -13.08 4.17
CA ARG A 320 14.05 -11.83 3.98
C ARG A 320 14.32 -10.86 5.12
N SER A 321 14.36 -11.33 6.37
CA SER A 321 14.64 -10.48 7.52
C SER A 321 16.07 -9.94 7.43
N ILE A 322 17.09 -10.80 7.30
CA ILE A 322 18.50 -10.38 7.15
C ILE A 322 18.67 -9.39 5.99
N LYS A 323 18.10 -9.69 4.82
CA LYS A 323 18.29 -8.85 3.64
C LYS A 323 17.64 -7.48 3.79
N TYR A 324 16.40 -7.43 4.28
CA TYR A 324 15.65 -6.17 4.34
C TYR A 324 16.03 -5.30 5.52
N GLU A 325 16.39 -5.93 6.63
CA GLU A 325 16.61 -5.25 7.91
C GLU A 325 18.07 -4.87 8.12
N GLU A 326 19.01 -5.52 7.41
CA GLU A 326 20.44 -5.29 7.56
C GLU A 326 21.11 -5.00 6.21
N VAL A 327 21.02 -5.92 5.26
CA VAL A 327 21.84 -5.86 4.04
C VAL A 327 21.44 -4.72 3.11
N TYR A 328 20.16 -4.55 2.83
CA TYR A 328 19.68 -3.54 1.88
C TYR A 328 19.71 -2.11 2.43
N LEU A 329 19.97 -1.94 3.73
CA LEU A 329 20.16 -0.63 4.34
C LEU A 329 21.63 -0.19 4.28
N LYS A 330 22.54 -1.07 3.89
CA LYS A 330 23.99 -0.86 3.96
C LYS A 330 24.65 -1.18 2.62
N ALA A 331 25.77 -0.51 2.36
CA ALA A 331 26.66 -0.85 1.26
C ALA A 331 28.02 -1.23 1.85
N TYR A 332 28.24 -2.53 2.07
CA TYR A 332 29.49 -3.00 2.68
C TYR A 332 30.68 -2.73 1.75
N GLU A 333 31.73 -2.11 2.27
CA GLU A 333 32.96 -1.78 1.53
C GLU A 333 33.94 -2.96 1.51
N SER A 334 33.92 -3.82 2.54
CA SER A 334 34.82 -4.98 2.66
C SER A 334 34.15 -6.22 3.21
N VAL A 335 34.74 -7.39 2.95
CA VAL A 335 34.25 -8.69 3.44
C VAL A 335 34.29 -8.76 4.97
N SER A 336 35.31 -8.13 5.58
CA SER A 336 35.42 -8.04 7.04
C SER A 336 34.27 -7.23 7.65
N GLN A 337 33.94 -6.08 7.03
CA GLN A 337 32.80 -5.28 7.46
C GLN A 337 31.48 -6.05 7.31
N ALA A 338 31.28 -6.76 6.19
CA ALA A 338 30.11 -7.59 5.99
C ALA A 338 30.01 -8.69 7.06
N ARG A 339 31.11 -9.38 7.37
CA ARG A 339 31.19 -10.40 8.44
C ARG A 339 30.76 -9.85 9.79
N GLN A 340 31.35 -8.74 10.22
CA GLN A 340 31.06 -8.13 11.52
C GLN A 340 29.60 -7.66 11.59
N SER A 341 29.13 -6.94 10.56
CA SER A 341 27.80 -6.34 10.56
C SER A 341 26.69 -7.41 10.49
N ILE A 342 26.85 -8.43 9.65
CA ILE A 342 25.91 -9.55 9.57
C ILE A 342 25.89 -10.35 10.87
N GLY A 343 27.06 -10.61 11.47
CA GLY A 343 27.14 -11.30 12.76
C GLY A 343 26.43 -10.54 13.88
N ALA A 344 26.63 -9.23 13.97
CA ALA A 344 25.93 -8.36 14.91
C ALA A 344 24.41 -8.37 14.69
N TYR A 345 23.96 -8.31 13.43
CA TYR A 345 22.53 -8.42 13.13
C TYR A 345 21.96 -9.78 13.51
N ILE A 346 22.66 -10.89 13.24
CA ILE A 346 22.20 -12.24 13.60
C ILE A 346 22.06 -12.38 15.13
N GLN A 347 22.98 -11.81 15.90
CA GLN A 347 22.86 -11.74 17.35
C GLN A 347 21.60 -10.96 17.78
N LEU A 348 21.38 -9.78 17.21
CA LEU A 348 20.19 -8.97 17.48
C LEU A 348 18.89 -9.68 17.07
N TYR A 349 18.89 -10.35 15.91
CA TYR A 349 17.79 -11.15 15.40
C TYR A 349 17.41 -12.25 16.41
N ASN A 350 18.40 -12.96 16.93
CA ASN A 350 18.20 -14.05 17.89
C ASN A 350 17.75 -13.56 19.27
N GLN A 351 18.37 -12.48 19.78
CA GLN A 351 18.24 -12.07 21.18
C GLN A 351 17.14 -11.05 21.42
N ARG A 352 16.81 -10.22 20.42
CA ARG A 352 16.02 -9.00 20.65
C ARG A 352 14.86 -8.80 19.69
N ARG A 353 14.92 -9.35 18.48
CA ARG A 353 13.84 -9.21 17.50
C ARG A 353 12.65 -10.08 17.88
N PRO A 354 11.43 -9.54 18.06
CA PRO A 354 10.24 -10.33 18.37
C PRO A 354 9.62 -10.95 17.10
N HIS A 355 9.21 -12.22 17.20
CA HIS A 355 8.65 -12.97 16.08
C HIS A 355 7.17 -13.28 16.26
N SER A 356 6.34 -12.87 15.29
CA SER A 356 4.89 -13.13 15.37
C SER A 356 4.52 -14.61 15.30
N SER A 357 5.34 -15.43 14.65
CA SER A 357 5.15 -16.89 14.62
C SER A 357 5.52 -17.57 15.94
N LEU A 358 6.18 -16.85 16.85
CA LEU A 358 6.63 -17.33 18.16
C LEU A 358 5.92 -16.56 19.28
N ALA A 359 4.66 -16.15 19.04
CA ALA A 359 3.89 -15.35 20.00
C ALA A 359 4.63 -14.09 20.52
N ASP A 360 5.40 -13.43 19.64
CA ASP A 360 6.23 -12.25 19.93
C ASP A 360 7.44 -12.50 20.87
N GLN A 361 7.77 -13.76 21.14
CA GLN A 361 9.06 -14.17 21.71
C GLN A 361 10.21 -13.95 20.71
N THR A 362 11.42 -13.82 21.23
CA THR A 362 12.64 -13.85 20.42
C THR A 362 13.02 -15.29 20.07
N PRO A 363 13.79 -15.52 18.98
CA PRO A 363 14.26 -16.86 18.65
C PRO A 363 15.03 -17.54 19.79
N ASP A 364 15.79 -16.78 20.59
CA ASP A 364 16.47 -17.32 21.77
C ASP A 364 15.50 -17.78 22.85
N GLU A 365 14.51 -16.94 23.21
CA GLU A 365 13.47 -17.31 24.18
C GLU A 365 12.73 -18.58 23.75
N ALA A 366 12.32 -18.64 22.48
CA ALA A 366 11.64 -19.79 21.93
C ALA A 366 12.54 -21.03 21.91
N TYR A 367 13.81 -20.88 21.56
CA TYR A 367 14.78 -21.98 21.54
C TYR A 367 14.91 -22.61 22.92
N PHE A 368 15.21 -21.81 23.95
CA PHE A 368 15.39 -22.32 25.30
C PHE A 368 14.10 -22.88 25.90
N ALA A 369 12.94 -22.31 25.58
CA ALA A 369 11.64 -22.82 26.01
C ALA A 369 11.26 -24.16 25.33
N MET A 370 11.80 -24.43 24.13
CA MET A 370 11.51 -25.63 23.34
C MET A 370 12.57 -26.73 23.49
N LEU A 371 13.61 -26.51 24.31
CA LEU A 371 14.58 -27.55 24.60
C LEU A 371 13.88 -28.70 25.35
N PRO A 372 14.16 -29.96 25.00
CA PRO A 372 13.64 -31.09 25.75
C PRO A 372 14.12 -31.00 27.20
N ALA A 373 13.21 -31.27 28.15
CA ALA A 373 13.58 -31.36 29.55
C ALA A 373 14.70 -32.39 29.70
N ILE A 374 15.81 -31.98 30.31
CA ILE A 374 16.90 -32.89 30.66
C ILE A 374 16.27 -33.96 31.54
N LYS A 375 16.21 -35.21 31.07
CA LYS A 375 15.87 -36.34 31.93
C LYS A 375 16.95 -36.38 33.01
N THR A 376 16.63 -35.87 34.19
CA THR A 376 17.47 -36.05 35.37
C THR A 376 17.56 -37.56 35.57
N ALA A 377 18.75 -38.13 35.39
CA ALA A 377 18.98 -39.54 35.69
C ALA A 377 18.67 -39.73 37.18
N ALA A 378 17.67 -40.57 37.46
CA ALA A 378 17.33 -41.03 38.80
C ALA A 378 18.22 -42.21 39.20
#